data_AF-A0AAD6HPQ6-F1
#
_entry.id   AF-A0AAD6HPQ6-F1
#
_cell.length_a   1.000
_cell.length_b   1.000
_cell.length_c   1.000
_cell.angle_alpha   90.00
_cell.angle_beta   90.00
_cell.angle_gamma   90.00
#
_symmetry.space_group_name_H-M   'P 1'
#
loop_
_entity.id
_entity.type
_entity.pdbx_description
1 polymer ?
#
loop_
_entity_poly.entity_id
_entity_poly.type
_entity_poly.pdbx_seq_one_letter_code
_entity_poly.pdbx_strand_id
1 'polypeptide(L)'
;MSRSAADATRFTATGPYASSKPNGQPYDLPEFMKSKNSTAKPTPAPQAGPDGTPETPKQKVERLRAQARAARMAQNSSGVDRWIEIGRKFANKAHKGMVYSLIIASGACGILTAYSMVSLTMYNRRQRTLWMEKQMETLNEARLAQANGYATEEQLELIKKEEIGEIIKRNREEEKAQRPWAKAKRFLFEKMNMEDSAATGAQTAVATSNSAAEPTKVVDVAEAKKAFEAAAAKTGAVPGQLDVIAENAEQAAKEKTKGWFSWATGR
;
A
#
# COMPACT_ATOMS: atom_id res chain seq x y z
N MET A 1 32.62 -38.51 58.01
CA MET A 1 32.47 -37.21 58.69
C MET A 1 31.20 -36.54 58.18
N SER A 2 30.13 -36.63 58.94
CA SER A 2 28.81 -36.08 58.61
C SER A 2 28.85 -34.55 58.69
N ARG A 3 28.69 -33.88 57.56
CA ARG A 3 28.52 -32.42 57.51
C ARG A 3 27.10 -32.09 58.00
N SER A 4 27.00 -31.41 59.13
CA SER A 4 25.72 -31.00 59.74
C SER A 4 25.07 -29.89 58.91
N ALA A 5 23.75 -29.97 58.71
CA ALA A 5 22.96 -28.98 57.95
C ALA A 5 23.01 -27.55 58.54
N ALA A 6 23.45 -27.42 59.79
CA ALA A 6 23.71 -26.11 60.42
C ALA A 6 24.91 -25.34 59.82
N ASP A 7 25.75 -26.00 59.02
CA ASP A 7 26.89 -25.38 58.34
C ASP A 7 26.49 -24.70 57.01
N ALA A 8 25.27 -24.95 56.50
CA ALA A 8 24.78 -24.41 55.23
C ALA A 8 24.16 -22.99 55.34
N THR A 9 23.82 -22.53 56.55
CA THR A 9 23.25 -21.19 56.78
C THR A 9 24.21 -20.25 57.50
N ARG A 10 25.43 -20.71 57.81
CA ARG A 10 26.46 -19.85 58.35
C ARG A 10 27.15 -19.14 57.20
N PHE A 11 26.68 -17.93 56.93
CA PHE A 11 27.19 -16.98 55.95
C PHE A 11 28.71 -17.06 55.76
N THR A 12 29.14 -17.86 54.79
CA THR A 12 30.46 -17.78 54.18
C THR A 12 30.39 -16.58 53.24
N ALA A 13 30.49 -15.37 53.78
CA ALA A 13 30.69 -14.22 52.91
C ALA A 13 32.09 -14.33 52.30
N THR A 14 32.15 -14.94 51.12
CA THR A 14 33.30 -14.99 50.21
C THR A 14 33.22 -13.85 49.21
N GLY A 15 32.95 -12.65 49.72
CA GLY A 15 33.14 -11.38 49.03
C GLY A 15 34.09 -10.51 49.85
N PRO A 16 34.91 -9.64 49.23
CA PRO A 16 35.86 -8.81 49.97
C PRO A 16 35.08 -7.88 50.92
N TYR A 17 35.19 -8.13 52.22
CA TYR A 17 34.52 -7.34 53.26
C TYR A 17 35.05 -5.90 53.24
N ALA A 18 34.19 -4.96 52.86
CA ALA A 18 34.44 -3.51 52.91
C ALA A 18 34.11 -2.87 54.27
N SER A 19 34.16 -3.62 55.38
CA SER A 19 33.88 -3.08 56.71
C SER A 19 34.66 -3.77 57.82
N SER A 20 35.97 -3.51 57.90
CA SER A 20 36.70 -3.61 59.16
C SER A 20 36.88 -2.20 59.74
N LYS A 21 36.33 -1.98 60.95
CA LYS A 21 36.66 -0.81 61.77
C LYS A 21 38.14 -0.91 62.17
N PRO A 22 39.00 0.09 61.88
CA PRO A 22 40.39 0.04 62.32
C PRO A 22 40.46 0.42 63.80
N ASN A 23 40.25 -0.57 64.68
CA ASN A 23 40.68 -0.46 66.07
C ASN A 23 42.02 -1.18 66.22
N GLY A 24 43.08 -0.41 66.37
CA GLY A 24 44.32 -0.85 67.02
C GLY A 24 45.42 -1.38 66.09
N GLN A 25 46.48 -0.58 66.00
CA GLN A 25 47.86 -0.90 65.60
C GLN A 25 48.20 -0.87 64.09
N PRO A 26 49.05 0.08 63.65
CA PRO A 26 49.67 0.02 62.34
C PRO A 26 50.60 -1.20 62.24
N TYR A 27 50.50 -1.94 61.14
CA TYR A 27 51.50 -2.93 60.75
C TYR A 27 52.87 -2.23 60.57
N ASP A 28 53.90 -2.73 61.25
CA ASP A 28 55.28 -2.31 61.02
C ASP A 28 55.76 -2.89 59.67
N LEU A 29 56.19 -2.01 58.78
CA LEU A 29 56.75 -2.39 57.48
C LEU A 29 58.23 -2.76 57.66
N PRO A 30 58.75 -3.79 56.97
CA PRO A 30 60.16 -4.18 57.04
C PRO A 30 61.06 -3.03 56.55
N GLU A 31 62.20 -2.89 57.22
CA GLU A 31 63.06 -1.71 57.25
C GLU A 31 63.57 -1.24 55.86
N PHE A 32 63.62 -2.12 54.87
CA PHE A 32 64.02 -1.77 53.50
C PHE A 32 62.96 -0.97 52.71
N MET A 33 61.68 -0.97 53.15
CA MET A 33 60.61 -0.13 52.57
C MET A 33 60.36 1.16 53.34
N LYS A 34 61.07 1.39 54.45
CA LYS A 34 60.90 2.60 55.27
C LYS A 34 61.62 3.77 54.60
N SER A 35 60.87 4.53 53.80
CA SER A 35 61.31 5.80 53.21
C SER A 35 61.91 6.70 54.28
N LYS A 36 63.08 7.30 53.99
CA LYS A 36 63.94 8.08 54.90
C LYS A 36 63.35 9.45 55.32
N ASN A 37 62.03 9.60 55.30
CA ASN A 37 61.28 10.76 55.79
C ASN A 37 60.12 10.29 56.69
N SER A 38 60.43 9.93 57.94
CA SER A 38 59.40 9.70 58.96
C SER A 38 59.72 10.42 60.26
N THR A 39 59.74 11.75 60.20
CA THR A 39 59.61 12.65 61.36
C THR A 39 58.67 13.78 60.98
N ALA A 40 57.38 13.48 60.93
CA ALA A 40 56.29 14.41 61.24
C ALA A 40 54.94 13.75 60.95
N LYS A 41 54.06 13.83 61.93
CA LYS A 41 52.61 13.65 61.82
C LYS A 41 52.09 14.49 60.63
N PRO A 42 51.46 13.92 59.58
CA PRO A 42 50.94 14.74 58.50
C PRO A 42 49.58 15.31 58.92
N THR A 43 49.56 16.57 59.32
CA THR A 43 48.40 17.44 59.07
C THR A 43 48.12 17.43 57.57
N PRO A 44 46.88 17.18 57.11
CA PRO A 44 46.59 17.12 55.68
C PRO A 44 46.73 18.53 55.09
N ALA A 45 47.80 18.74 54.32
CA ALA A 45 47.96 19.96 53.53
C ALA A 45 46.81 20.06 52.51
N PRO A 46 46.19 21.22 52.31
CA PRO A 46 45.16 21.41 51.29
C PRO A 46 45.82 21.27 49.91
N GLN A 47 45.51 20.16 49.24
CA GLN A 47 45.98 19.89 47.89
C GLN A 47 45.29 20.89 46.95
N ALA A 48 46.11 21.78 46.38
CA ALA A 48 45.66 22.86 45.52
C ALA A 48 44.92 22.32 44.29
N GLY A 49 43.90 23.06 43.86
CA GLY A 49 43.20 22.81 42.61
C GLY A 49 44.06 23.11 41.39
N PRO A 50 43.52 22.95 40.17
CA PRO A 50 44.24 23.19 38.91
C PRO A 50 44.92 24.58 38.84
N ASP A 51 44.36 25.57 39.55
CA ASP A 51 44.83 26.97 39.62
C ASP A 51 45.74 27.27 40.83
N GLY A 52 46.21 26.27 41.57
CA GLY A 52 47.11 26.50 42.72
C GLY A 52 46.42 27.04 43.98
N THR A 53 45.11 27.32 43.93
CA THR A 53 44.30 27.76 45.08
C THR A 53 43.74 26.58 45.87
N PRO A 54 43.59 26.68 47.20
CA PRO A 54 42.96 25.63 48.02
C PRO A 54 41.48 25.49 47.63
N GLU A 55 41.10 24.35 47.03
CA GLU A 55 39.73 24.07 46.61
C GLU A 55 38.78 24.01 47.82
N THR A 56 37.53 24.47 47.65
CA THR A 56 36.50 24.23 48.68
C THR A 56 36.19 22.72 48.78
N PRO A 57 35.80 22.20 49.95
CA PRO A 57 35.51 20.77 50.13
C PRO A 57 34.46 20.23 49.15
N LYS A 58 33.46 21.05 48.80
CA LYS A 58 32.42 20.71 47.82
C LYS A 58 33.00 20.55 46.42
N GLN A 59 33.85 21.49 46.00
CA GLN A 59 34.51 21.48 44.70
C GLN A 59 35.46 20.29 44.55
N LYS A 60 36.15 19.88 45.63
CA LYS A 60 36.99 18.67 45.64
C LYS A 60 36.18 17.40 45.36
N VAL A 61 35.00 17.26 45.96
CA VAL A 61 34.12 16.09 45.73
C VAL A 61 33.59 16.09 44.30
N GLU A 62 33.22 17.25 43.76
CA GLU A 62 32.77 17.37 42.37
C GLU A 62 33.88 17.00 41.39
N ARG A 63 35.12 17.47 41.64
CA ARG A 63 36.30 17.07 40.86
C ARG A 63 36.57 15.58 40.96
N LEU A 64 36.54 14.99 42.16
CA LEU A 64 36.76 13.55 42.34
C LEU A 64 35.66 12.72 41.66
N ARG A 65 34.40 13.18 41.68
CA ARG A 65 33.31 12.54 40.93
C ARG A 65 33.47 12.70 39.43
N ALA A 66 33.96 13.85 38.96
CA ALA A 66 34.27 14.07 37.54
C ALA A 66 35.45 13.19 37.10
N GLN A 67 36.51 13.10 37.90
CA GLN A 67 37.67 12.23 37.65
C GLN A 67 37.29 10.75 37.72
N ALA A 68 36.44 10.33 38.65
CA ALA A 68 35.94 8.95 38.69
C ALA A 68 35.07 8.61 37.47
N ARG A 69 34.22 9.53 37.01
CA ARG A 69 33.44 9.35 35.76
C ARG A 69 34.35 9.30 34.53
N ALA A 70 35.35 10.19 34.46
CA ALA A 70 36.34 10.20 33.39
C ALA A 70 37.21 8.93 33.39
N ALA A 71 37.63 8.45 34.57
CA ALA A 71 38.40 7.22 34.71
C ALA A 71 37.58 5.99 34.31
N ARG A 72 36.28 5.93 34.64
CA ARG A 72 35.39 4.85 34.17
C ARG A 72 35.23 4.86 32.65
N MET A 73 35.09 6.03 32.03
CA MET A 73 35.05 6.16 30.56
C MET A 73 36.38 5.78 29.91
N ALA A 74 37.52 6.12 30.54
CA ALA A 74 38.85 5.76 30.05
C ALA A 74 39.14 4.25 30.20
N GLN A 75 38.70 3.61 31.29
CA GLN A 75 38.86 2.18 31.53
C GLN A 75 38.08 1.31 30.53
N ASN A 76 36.92 1.79 30.07
CA ASN A 76 36.15 1.11 29.04
C ASN A 76 36.71 1.36 27.61
N SER A 77 37.74 2.19 27.46
CA SER A 77 38.20 2.63 26.14
C SER A 77 39.30 1.74 25.54
N SER A 78 39.08 0.42 25.50
CA SER A 78 39.98 -0.45 24.73
C SER A 78 39.92 -0.08 23.24
N GLY A 79 41.07 -0.08 22.54
CA GLY A 79 41.12 0.32 21.13
C GLY A 79 40.19 -0.48 20.22
N VAL A 80 39.95 -1.75 20.58
CA VAL A 80 38.99 -2.64 19.90
C VAL A 80 37.55 -2.20 20.14
N ASP A 81 37.19 -1.81 21.38
CA ASP A 81 35.84 -1.33 21.70
C ASP A 81 35.50 -0.04 20.94
N ARG A 82 36.46 0.88 20.80
CA ARG A 82 36.30 2.09 19.96
C ARG A 82 36.04 1.75 18.49
N TRP A 83 36.74 0.76 17.95
CA TRP A 83 36.55 0.34 16.56
C TRP A 83 35.16 -0.29 16.35
N ILE A 84 34.70 -1.10 17.30
CA ILE A 84 33.34 -1.67 17.30
C ILE A 84 32.28 -0.57 17.36
N GLU A 85 32.45 0.44 18.21
CA GLU A 85 31.52 1.57 18.30
C GLU A 85 31.44 2.36 16.98
N ILE A 86 32.58 2.59 16.32
CA ILE A 86 32.64 3.25 15.01
C ILE A 86 31.96 2.38 13.95
N GLY A 87 32.24 1.07 13.95
CA GLY A 87 31.61 0.11 13.05
C GLY A 87 30.09 0.11 13.18
N ARG A 88 29.56 0.12 14.40
CA ARG A 88 28.10 0.19 14.65
C ARG A 88 27.48 1.48 14.12
N LYS A 89 28.14 2.63 14.33
CA LYS A 89 27.67 3.92 13.82
C LYS A 89 27.73 3.97 12.28
N PHE A 90 28.77 3.39 11.68
CA PHE A 90 28.93 3.30 10.24
C PHE A 90 27.88 2.38 9.60
N ALA A 91 27.70 1.17 10.13
CA ALA A 91 26.69 0.23 9.65
C ALA A 91 25.28 0.83 9.69
N ASN A 92 24.92 1.54 10.77
CA ASN A 92 23.64 2.22 10.85
C ASN A 92 23.48 3.35 9.82
N LYS A 93 24.55 4.09 9.51
CA LYS A 93 24.52 5.12 8.45
C LYS A 93 24.43 4.48 7.06
N ALA A 94 25.20 3.43 6.81
CA ALA A 94 25.19 2.70 5.53
C ALA A 94 23.83 2.06 5.27
N HIS A 95 23.24 1.41 6.28
CA HIS A 95 21.91 0.83 6.16
C HIS A 95 20.84 1.89 5.86
N LYS A 96 20.85 3.02 6.59
CA LYS A 96 19.94 4.14 6.30
C LYS A 96 20.14 4.69 4.89
N GLY A 97 21.39 4.88 4.47
CA GLY A 97 21.72 5.32 3.10
C GLY A 97 21.15 4.39 2.04
N MET A 98 21.34 3.07 2.21
CA MET A 98 20.83 2.06 1.29
C MET A 98 19.30 2.05 1.22
N VAL A 99 18.61 2.15 2.37
CA VAL A 99 17.14 2.20 2.40
C VAL A 99 16.64 3.44 1.68
N TYR A 100 17.20 4.62 1.97
CA TYR A 100 16.79 5.83 1.27
C TYR A 100 17.10 5.79 -0.22
N SER A 101 18.24 5.23 -0.63
CA SER A 101 18.54 5.06 -2.06
C SER A 101 17.54 4.14 -2.75
N LEU A 102 17.14 3.04 -2.11
CA LEU A 102 16.13 2.12 -2.65
C LEU A 102 14.76 2.78 -2.78
N ILE A 103 14.36 3.58 -1.78
CA ILE A 103 13.08 4.32 -1.82
C ILE A 103 13.09 5.33 -2.97
N ILE A 104 14.16 6.10 -3.13
CA ILE A 104 14.27 7.10 -4.19
C ILE A 104 14.31 6.43 -5.57
N ALA A 105 15.10 5.35 -5.72
CA ALA A 105 15.18 4.61 -6.97
C ALA A 105 13.83 3.97 -7.36
N SER A 106 13.12 3.40 -6.39
CA SER A 106 11.77 2.86 -6.59
C SER A 106 10.79 3.95 -7.00
N GLY A 107 10.82 5.10 -6.33
CA GLY A 107 10.00 6.27 -6.69
C GLY A 107 10.26 6.76 -8.12
N ALA A 108 11.54 6.91 -8.50
CA ALA A 108 11.93 7.32 -9.85
C ALA A 108 11.45 6.32 -10.91
N CYS A 109 11.57 5.02 -10.65
CA CYS A 109 11.06 3.96 -11.53
C CYS A 109 9.53 4.03 -11.69
N GLY A 110 8.80 4.27 -10.59
CA GLY A 110 7.35 4.47 -10.62
C GLY A 110 6.94 5.68 -11.47
N ILE A 111 7.61 6.82 -11.29
CA ILE A 111 7.36 8.04 -12.08
C ILE A 111 7.62 7.79 -13.57
N LEU A 112 8.74 7.13 -13.90
CA LEU A 112 9.08 6.79 -15.29
C LEU A 112 8.03 5.89 -15.94
N THR A 113 7.50 4.91 -15.19
CA THR A 113 6.45 3.99 -15.67
C THR A 113 5.15 4.75 -15.94
N ALA A 114 4.72 5.60 -15.02
CA ALA A 114 3.52 6.43 -15.20
C ALA A 114 3.67 7.38 -16.39
N TYR A 115 4.83 8.03 -16.52
CA TYR A 115 5.14 8.89 -17.67
C TYR A 115 5.10 8.13 -19.00
N SER A 116 5.66 6.91 -19.04
CA SER A 116 5.62 6.05 -20.23
C SER A 116 4.19 5.66 -20.62
N MET A 117 3.36 5.29 -19.64
CA MET A 117 1.96 4.93 -19.90
C MET A 117 1.14 6.15 -20.38
N VAL A 118 1.35 7.32 -19.78
CA VAL A 118 0.67 8.56 -20.19
C VAL A 118 1.12 9.01 -21.57
N SER A 119 2.42 8.93 -21.88
CA SER A 119 2.93 9.35 -23.19
C SER A 119 2.41 8.46 -24.32
N LEU A 120 2.38 7.14 -24.10
CA LEU A 120 1.84 6.19 -25.08
C LEU A 120 0.33 6.38 -25.29
N THR A 121 -0.43 6.58 -24.21
CA THR A 121 -1.88 6.79 -24.30
C THR A 121 -2.21 8.11 -25.00
N MET A 122 -1.49 9.19 -24.73
CA MET A 122 -1.72 10.47 -25.40
C MET A 122 -1.37 10.40 -26.90
N TYR A 123 -0.26 9.74 -27.25
CA TYR A 123 0.13 9.53 -28.65
C TYR A 123 -0.90 8.68 -29.41
N ASN A 124 -1.30 7.54 -28.84
CA ASN A 124 -2.32 6.67 -29.44
C ASN A 124 -3.67 7.37 -29.54
N ARG A 125 -4.04 8.21 -28.57
CA ARG A 125 -5.27 8.99 -28.62
C ARG A 125 -5.23 9.98 -29.79
N ARG A 126 -4.11 10.67 -30.02
CA ARG A 126 -3.95 11.60 -31.16
C ARG A 126 -3.99 10.88 -32.52
N GLN A 127 -3.32 9.74 -32.65
CA GLN A 127 -3.38 8.95 -33.89
C GLN A 127 -4.81 8.44 -34.16
N ARG A 128 -5.51 8.01 -33.11
CA ARG A 128 -6.91 7.59 -33.21
C ARG A 128 -7.85 8.73 -33.57
N THR A 129 -7.65 9.96 -33.07
CA THR A 129 -8.49 11.10 -33.47
C THR A 129 -8.32 11.42 -34.93
N LEU A 130 -7.07 11.47 -35.42
CA LEU A 130 -6.80 11.72 -36.85
C LEU A 130 -7.36 10.62 -37.75
N TRP A 131 -7.26 9.35 -37.32
CA TRP A 131 -7.87 8.25 -38.06
C TRP A 131 -9.40 8.34 -38.04
N MET A 132 -10.00 8.64 -36.88
CA MET A 132 -11.46 8.82 -36.74
C MET A 132 -11.99 9.99 -37.57
N GLU A 133 -11.28 11.11 -37.62
CA GLU A 133 -11.63 12.27 -38.47
C GLU A 133 -11.69 11.86 -39.94
N LYS A 134 -10.68 11.14 -40.44
CA LYS A 134 -10.69 10.61 -41.81
C LYS A 134 -11.85 9.64 -42.04
N GLN A 135 -12.11 8.73 -41.10
CA GLN A 135 -13.24 7.80 -41.23
C GLN A 135 -14.59 8.54 -41.26
N MET A 136 -14.76 9.56 -40.42
CA MET A 136 -15.96 10.42 -40.41
C MET A 136 -16.11 11.17 -41.74
N GLU A 137 -15.03 11.73 -42.29
CA GLU A 137 -15.03 12.38 -43.60
C GLU A 137 -15.45 11.39 -44.70
N THR A 138 -14.89 10.19 -44.73
CA THR A 138 -15.26 9.17 -45.73
C THR A 138 -16.72 8.71 -45.61
N LEU A 139 -17.26 8.63 -44.39
CA LEU A 139 -18.67 8.30 -44.16
C LEU A 139 -19.58 9.45 -44.63
N ASN A 140 -19.21 10.69 -44.33
CA ASN A 140 -19.95 11.86 -44.79
C ASN A 140 -19.95 11.96 -46.32
N GLU A 141 -18.81 11.71 -46.97
CA GLU A 141 -18.70 11.67 -48.42
C GLU A 141 -19.58 10.58 -49.03
N ALA A 142 -19.57 9.37 -48.46
CA ALA A 142 -20.44 8.28 -48.88
C ALA A 142 -21.94 8.66 -48.77
N ARG A 143 -22.34 9.30 -47.66
CA ARG A 143 -23.72 9.78 -47.47
C ARG A 143 -24.10 10.87 -48.47
N LEU A 144 -23.19 11.80 -48.77
CA LEU A 144 -23.41 12.84 -49.78
C LEU A 144 -23.55 12.23 -51.18
N ALA A 145 -22.69 11.28 -51.55
CA ALA A 145 -22.78 10.56 -52.82
C ALA A 145 -24.07 9.74 -52.94
N GLN A 146 -24.53 9.14 -51.84
CA GLN A 146 -25.82 8.44 -51.78
C GLN A 146 -26.98 9.40 -51.97
N ALA A 147 -26.97 10.54 -51.29
CA ALA A 147 -27.99 11.58 -51.43
C ALA A 147 -28.05 12.15 -52.86
N ASN A 148 -26.88 12.29 -53.50
CA ASN A 148 -26.77 12.76 -54.88
C ASN A 148 -27.04 11.66 -55.93
N GLY A 149 -27.22 10.40 -55.51
CA GLY A 149 -27.58 9.28 -56.39
C GLY A 149 -26.43 8.68 -57.22
N TYR A 150 -25.17 9.04 -56.98
CA TYR A 150 -24.00 8.48 -57.67
C TYR A 150 -23.08 7.64 -56.75
N ALA A 151 -23.58 7.20 -55.60
CA ALA A 151 -22.80 6.40 -54.66
C ALA A 151 -22.20 5.15 -55.31
N THR A 152 -20.91 4.92 -55.05
CA THR A 152 -20.25 3.68 -55.43
C THR A 152 -20.75 2.51 -54.56
N GLU A 153 -20.63 1.29 -55.07
CA GLU A 153 -21.04 0.08 -54.32
C GLU A 153 -20.31 -0.02 -52.98
N GLU A 154 -19.01 0.32 -52.95
CA GLU A 154 -18.20 0.37 -51.74
C GLU A 154 -18.73 1.40 -50.71
N GLN A 155 -19.18 2.57 -51.16
CA GLN A 155 -19.77 3.60 -50.29
C GLN A 155 -21.12 3.14 -49.70
N LEU A 156 -21.95 2.45 -50.49
CA LEU A 156 -23.21 1.89 -50.00
C LEU A 156 -22.97 0.77 -48.98
N GLU A 157 -21.98 -0.09 -49.21
CA GLU A 157 -21.59 -1.11 -48.24
C GLU A 157 -21.05 -0.51 -46.93
N LEU A 158 -20.27 0.56 -47.02
CA LEU A 158 -19.74 1.27 -45.86
C LEU A 158 -20.86 1.76 -44.95
N ILE A 159 -21.88 2.38 -45.53
CA ILE A 159 -23.07 2.88 -44.82
C ILE A 159 -23.85 1.73 -44.18
N LYS A 160 -24.10 0.65 -44.93
CA LYS A 160 -24.78 -0.54 -44.38
C LYS A 160 -24.03 -1.16 -43.20
N LYS A 161 -22.70 -1.24 -43.27
CA LYS A 161 -21.85 -1.77 -42.19
C LYS A 161 -21.93 -0.88 -40.94
N GLU A 162 -22.00 0.44 -41.11
CA GLU A 162 -22.21 1.38 -40.01
C GLU A 162 -23.59 1.16 -39.35
N GLU A 163 -24.66 1.11 -40.14
CA GLU A 163 -26.03 0.89 -39.64
C GLU A 163 -26.15 -0.42 -38.86
N ILE A 164 -25.60 -1.52 -39.38
CA ILE A 164 -25.57 -2.81 -38.68
C ILE A 164 -24.79 -2.69 -37.36
N GLY A 165 -23.66 -1.97 -37.38
CA GLY A 165 -22.87 -1.71 -36.18
C GLY A 165 -23.61 -0.91 -35.12
N GLU A 166 -24.40 0.09 -35.52
CA GLU A 166 -25.23 0.89 -34.61
C GLU A 166 -26.35 0.07 -33.98
N ILE A 167 -27.02 -0.78 -34.76
CA ILE A 167 -28.06 -1.68 -34.25
C ILE A 167 -27.48 -2.62 -33.20
N ILE A 168 -26.30 -3.21 -33.46
CA ILE A 168 -25.62 -4.09 -32.50
C ILE A 168 -25.21 -3.32 -31.24
N LYS A 169 -24.70 -2.10 -31.37
CA LYS A 169 -24.33 -1.25 -30.21
C LYS A 169 -25.55 -0.91 -29.37
N ARG A 170 -26.66 -0.52 -30.01
CA ARG A 170 -27.92 -0.23 -29.34
C ARG A 170 -28.45 -1.45 -28.60
N ASN A 171 -28.52 -2.61 -29.25
CA ASN A 171 -28.92 -3.87 -28.61
C ASN A 171 -28.01 -4.20 -27.42
N ARG A 172 -26.70 -4.00 -27.54
CA ARG A 172 -25.74 -4.26 -26.45
C ARG A 172 -25.88 -3.26 -25.30
N GLU A 173 -26.20 -2.01 -25.57
CA GLU A 173 -26.47 -1.00 -24.55
C GLU A 173 -27.79 -1.26 -23.84
N GLU A 174 -28.81 -1.69 -24.57
CA GLU A 174 -30.08 -2.16 -24.02
C GLU A 174 -29.87 -3.38 -23.12
N GLU A 175 -29.08 -4.38 -23.55
CA GLU A 175 -28.70 -5.52 -22.71
C GLU A 175 -27.95 -5.08 -21.45
N LYS A 176 -26.98 -4.16 -21.58
CA LYS A 176 -26.24 -3.61 -20.43
C LYS A 176 -27.14 -2.85 -19.48
N ALA A 177 -28.10 -2.08 -20.00
CA ALA A 177 -29.10 -1.39 -19.20
C ALA A 177 -30.08 -2.36 -18.54
N GLN A 178 -30.34 -3.49 -19.19
CA GLN A 178 -31.17 -4.56 -18.64
C GLN A 178 -30.46 -5.40 -17.56
N ARG A 179 -29.13 -5.31 -17.44
CA ARG A 179 -28.37 -6.02 -16.40
C ARG A 179 -28.89 -5.67 -15.00
N PRO A 180 -29.02 -6.66 -14.10
CA PRO A 180 -29.58 -6.44 -12.76
C PRO A 180 -28.80 -5.38 -11.96
N TRP A 181 -27.49 -5.31 -12.14
CA TRP A 181 -26.66 -4.29 -11.51
C TRP A 181 -26.90 -2.86 -12.05
N ALA A 182 -27.16 -2.72 -13.35
CA ALA A 182 -27.49 -1.43 -13.94
C ALA A 182 -28.89 -0.96 -13.49
N LYS A 183 -29.85 -1.88 -13.40
CA LYS A 183 -31.19 -1.62 -12.82
C LYS A 183 -31.10 -1.20 -11.35
N ALA A 184 -30.28 -1.88 -10.54
CA ALA A 184 -30.05 -1.52 -9.14
C ALA A 184 -29.42 -0.13 -9.00
N LYS A 185 -28.42 0.20 -9.82
CA LYS A 185 -27.81 1.54 -9.84
C LYS A 185 -28.82 2.62 -10.25
N ARG A 186 -29.62 2.37 -11.28
CA ARG A 186 -30.68 3.31 -11.71
C ARG A 186 -31.65 3.56 -10.56
N PHE A 187 -32.17 2.50 -9.94
CA PHE A 187 -33.10 2.62 -8.81
C PHE A 187 -32.49 3.36 -7.60
N LEU A 188 -31.22 3.11 -7.28
CA LEU A 188 -30.53 3.76 -6.15
C LEU A 188 -30.30 5.26 -6.40
N PHE A 189 -29.87 5.63 -7.61
CA PHE A 189 -29.66 7.04 -7.98
C PHE A 189 -30.98 7.79 -8.20
N GLU A 190 -32.01 7.11 -8.71
CA GLU A 190 -33.35 7.67 -8.88
C GLU A 190 -34.01 7.94 -7.52
N LYS A 191 -33.86 7.06 -6.53
CA LYS A 191 -34.35 7.28 -5.17
C LYS A 191 -33.71 8.52 -4.50
N MET A 192 -32.44 8.79 -4.74
CA MET A 192 -31.77 10.00 -4.19
C MET A 192 -32.19 11.28 -4.92
N ASN A 193 -32.35 11.25 -6.24
CA ASN A 193 -32.79 12.43 -7.00
C ASN A 193 -34.26 12.79 -6.75
N MET A 194 -35.10 11.83 -6.36
CA MET A 194 -36.51 12.07 -6.05
C MET A 194 -36.68 12.76 -4.68
N GLU A 195 -35.73 12.60 -3.77
CA GLU A 195 -35.70 13.30 -2.47
C GLU A 195 -35.29 14.78 -2.62
N ASP A 196 -34.36 15.10 -3.54
CA ASP A 196 -34.00 16.49 -3.88
C ASP A 196 -35.03 17.20 -4.78
N SER A 197 -35.74 16.45 -5.64
CA SER A 197 -36.83 17.00 -6.47
C SER A 197 -38.10 17.31 -5.65
N ALA A 198 -38.32 16.60 -4.53
CA ALA A 198 -39.40 16.90 -3.61
C ALA A 198 -39.18 18.20 -2.81
N ALA A 199 -37.93 18.68 -2.71
CA ALA A 199 -37.61 19.96 -2.07
C ALA A 199 -37.64 21.16 -3.03
N THR A 200 -37.70 20.94 -4.35
CA THR A 200 -37.60 22.02 -5.37
C THR A 200 -38.81 22.07 -6.33
N GLY A 201 -39.85 21.27 -6.08
CA GLY A 201 -41.05 21.13 -6.93
C GLY A 201 -42.29 21.90 -6.48
N ALA A 202 -42.14 22.99 -5.71
CA ALA A 202 -43.23 23.89 -5.35
C ALA A 202 -43.21 25.16 -6.22
N GLN A 203 -43.25 25.01 -7.54
CA GLN A 203 -43.74 26.05 -8.44
C GLN A 203 -44.00 25.49 -9.83
N THR A 204 -45.17 25.84 -10.37
CA THR A 204 -45.61 25.66 -11.75
C THR A 204 -46.30 24.34 -12.10
N ALA A 205 -47.44 24.10 -11.45
CA ALA A 205 -48.58 23.53 -12.17
C ALA A 205 -49.17 24.64 -13.04
N VAL A 206 -49.20 24.46 -14.37
CA VAL A 206 -50.24 24.94 -15.31
C VAL A 206 -49.96 24.34 -16.70
N ALA A 207 -51.04 23.93 -17.36
CA ALA A 207 -51.21 23.70 -18.82
C ALA A 207 -51.03 22.27 -19.37
N THR A 208 -52.18 21.60 -19.48
CA THR A 208 -52.79 21.16 -20.76
C THR A 208 -53.06 19.66 -20.89
N SER A 209 -54.34 19.37 -20.69
CA SER A 209 -55.13 18.23 -21.16
C SER A 209 -55.03 18.00 -22.69
N ASN A 210 -54.88 16.75 -23.13
CA ASN A 210 -55.85 16.03 -23.98
C ASN A 210 -55.25 14.85 -24.76
N SER A 211 -56.11 13.83 -24.95
CA SER A 211 -56.10 12.79 -26.00
C SER A 211 -55.10 11.65 -25.81
N ALA A 212 -55.35 10.40 -26.17
CA ALA A 212 -56.51 9.57 -26.52
C ALA A 212 -55.92 8.15 -26.77
N ALA A 213 -56.74 7.11 -26.62
CA ALA A 213 -56.66 5.83 -27.36
C ALA A 213 -55.54 4.77 -27.09
N GLU A 214 -56.02 3.65 -26.51
CA GLU A 214 -55.83 2.23 -26.91
C GLU A 214 -54.62 1.34 -26.47
N PRO A 215 -54.88 0.17 -25.84
CA PRO A 215 -53.92 -0.92 -25.62
C PRO A 215 -54.13 -2.14 -26.54
N THR A 216 -53.27 -2.37 -27.55
CA THR A 216 -53.37 -3.55 -28.46
C THR A 216 -52.04 -4.22 -28.85
N LYS A 217 -50.90 -3.98 -28.20
CA LYS A 217 -49.57 -4.47 -28.69
C LYS A 217 -48.94 -5.66 -27.94
N VAL A 218 -49.58 -6.21 -26.91
CA VAL A 218 -48.96 -7.22 -26.04
C VAL A 218 -49.27 -8.68 -26.40
N VAL A 219 -50.22 -8.93 -27.31
CA VAL A 219 -50.65 -10.31 -27.64
C VAL A 219 -49.83 -10.92 -28.79
N ASP A 220 -49.38 -10.12 -29.76
CA ASP A 220 -48.61 -10.58 -30.93
C ASP A 220 -47.17 -11.04 -30.60
N VAL A 221 -46.56 -10.50 -29.54
CA VAL A 221 -45.18 -10.83 -29.15
C VAL A 221 -45.08 -12.24 -28.55
N ALA A 222 -46.15 -12.73 -27.94
CA ALA A 222 -46.18 -14.06 -27.32
C ALA A 222 -46.32 -15.18 -28.38
N GLU A 223 -47.06 -14.93 -29.45
CA GLU A 223 -47.21 -15.88 -30.56
C GLU A 223 -45.97 -15.91 -31.45
N ALA A 224 -45.33 -14.77 -31.69
CA ALA A 224 -44.07 -14.70 -32.44
C ALA A 224 -42.91 -15.44 -31.74
N LYS A 225 -42.84 -15.39 -30.40
CA LYS A 225 -41.85 -16.17 -29.63
C LYS A 225 -42.09 -17.67 -29.69
N LYS A 226 -43.35 -18.11 -29.58
CA LYS A 226 -43.71 -19.53 -29.69
C LYS A 226 -43.45 -20.10 -31.09
N ALA A 227 -43.66 -19.30 -32.14
CA ALA A 227 -43.36 -19.69 -33.51
C ALA A 227 -41.85 -19.86 -33.76
N PHE A 228 -41.01 -19.02 -33.12
CA PHE A 228 -39.56 -19.09 -33.26
C PHE A 228 -38.95 -20.28 -32.49
N GLU A 229 -39.44 -20.58 -31.28
CA GLU A 229 -39.01 -21.76 -30.51
C GLU A 229 -39.45 -23.07 -31.17
N ALA A 230 -40.65 -23.11 -31.76
CA ALA A 230 -41.13 -24.26 -32.51
C ALA A 230 -40.36 -24.50 -33.84
N ALA A 231 -39.78 -23.44 -34.43
CA ALA A 231 -38.91 -23.54 -35.59
C ALA A 231 -37.49 -24.02 -35.20
N ALA A 232 -36.95 -23.54 -34.07
CA ALA A 232 -35.64 -23.94 -33.56
C ALA A 232 -35.59 -25.41 -33.12
N ALA A 233 -36.70 -25.96 -32.61
CA ALA A 233 -36.79 -27.37 -32.21
C ALA A 233 -36.78 -28.36 -33.40
N LYS A 234 -37.01 -27.90 -34.63
CA LYS A 234 -37.05 -28.75 -35.84
C LYS A 234 -35.71 -28.84 -36.57
N THR A 235 -34.77 -27.94 -36.29
CA THR A 235 -33.41 -28.01 -36.82
C THR A 235 -32.50 -28.54 -35.73
N GLY A 236 -32.32 -29.87 -35.70
CA GLY A 236 -31.25 -30.51 -34.93
C GLY A 236 -29.89 -30.05 -35.46
N ALA A 237 -29.43 -28.89 -35.00
CA ALA A 237 -28.17 -28.29 -35.39
C ALA A 237 -27.04 -28.94 -34.59
N VAL A 238 -26.22 -29.71 -35.28
CA VAL A 238 -24.95 -30.22 -34.77
C VAL A 238 -24.08 -29.01 -34.40
N PRO A 239 -23.62 -28.88 -33.14
CA PRO A 239 -22.89 -27.69 -32.69
C PRO A 239 -21.58 -27.54 -33.48
N GLY A 240 -21.33 -26.32 -33.98
CA GLY A 240 -20.12 -26.03 -34.73
C GLY A 240 -18.88 -26.09 -33.82
N GLN A 241 -17.69 -26.23 -34.41
CA GLN A 241 -16.43 -26.24 -33.63
C GLN A 241 -16.26 -25.01 -32.72
N LEU A 242 -16.83 -23.87 -33.10
CA LEU A 242 -16.85 -22.64 -32.29
C LEU A 242 -17.76 -22.75 -31.07
N ASP A 243 -18.89 -23.46 -31.17
CA ASP A 243 -19.80 -23.71 -30.04
C ASP A 243 -19.16 -24.67 -29.04
N VAL A 244 -18.42 -25.68 -29.52
CA VAL A 244 -17.65 -26.59 -28.67
C VAL A 244 -16.51 -25.85 -27.95
N ILE A 245 -15.86 -24.89 -28.59
CA ILE A 245 -14.83 -24.06 -27.95
C ILE A 245 -15.45 -23.09 -26.94
N ALA A 246 -16.62 -22.51 -27.26
CA ALA A 246 -17.35 -21.64 -26.34
C ALA A 246 -17.84 -22.41 -25.11
N GLU A 247 -18.36 -23.62 -25.29
CA GLU A 247 -18.83 -24.48 -24.21
C GLU A 247 -17.66 -24.95 -23.33
N ASN A 248 -16.52 -25.31 -23.93
CA ASN A 248 -15.29 -25.62 -23.18
C ASN A 248 -14.73 -24.40 -22.44
N ALA A 249 -14.77 -23.21 -23.04
CA ALA A 249 -14.34 -21.98 -22.38
C ALA A 249 -15.29 -21.59 -21.23
N GLU A 250 -16.59 -21.82 -21.39
CA GLU A 250 -17.58 -21.59 -20.35
C GLU A 250 -17.42 -22.59 -19.19
N GLN A 251 -17.13 -23.87 -19.48
CA GLN A 251 -16.83 -24.88 -18.47
C GLN A 251 -15.54 -24.56 -17.70
N ALA A 252 -14.46 -24.19 -18.41
CA ALA A 252 -13.20 -23.78 -17.78
C ALA A 252 -13.33 -22.52 -16.90
N ALA A 253 -14.19 -21.57 -17.30
CA ALA A 253 -14.50 -20.39 -16.49
C ALA A 253 -15.34 -20.74 -15.24
N LYS A 254 -16.29 -21.67 -15.35
CA LYS A 254 -17.09 -22.17 -14.21
C LYS A 254 -16.25 -22.94 -13.19
N GLU A 255 -15.23 -23.68 -13.62
CA GLU A 255 -14.31 -24.37 -12.72
C GLU A 255 -13.36 -23.40 -11.98
N LYS A 256 -12.77 -22.43 -12.70
CA LYS A 256 -11.91 -21.42 -12.08
C LYS A 256 -12.64 -20.52 -11.08
N THR A 257 -13.90 -20.18 -11.34
CA THR A 257 -14.71 -19.36 -10.43
C THR A 257 -15.14 -20.10 -9.17
N LYS A 258 -15.40 -21.42 -9.26
CA LYS A 258 -15.65 -22.28 -8.09
C LYS A 258 -14.41 -22.42 -7.19
N GLY A 259 -13.22 -22.52 -7.77
CA GLY A 259 -11.97 -22.70 -7.01
C GLY A 259 -11.49 -21.46 -6.23
N TRP A 260 -11.90 -20.25 -6.63
CA TRP A 260 -11.46 -19.02 -5.95
C TRP A 260 -12.40 -18.58 -4.83
N PHE A 261 -13.69 -18.97 -4.89
CA PHE A 261 -14.66 -18.70 -3.84
C PHE A 261 -14.76 -19.81 -2.77
N SER A 262 -14.23 -21.02 -3.01
CA SER A 262 -14.30 -22.13 -2.04
C SER A 262 -13.54 -21.87 -0.74
N TRP A 263 -12.42 -21.14 -0.79
CA TRP A 263 -11.75 -20.61 0.42
C TRP A 263 -12.74 -19.82 1.26
N ALA A 264 -13.46 -18.87 0.66
CA ALA A 264 -14.28 -17.89 1.40
C ALA A 264 -15.53 -18.51 2.03
N THR A 265 -16.04 -19.63 1.50
CA THR A 265 -17.25 -20.30 2.02
C THR A 265 -16.97 -21.61 2.78
N GLY A 266 -15.70 -21.98 2.98
CA GLY A 266 -15.33 -23.10 3.86
C GLY A 266 -15.92 -24.46 3.46
N ARG A 267 -16.08 -24.68 2.14
CA ARG A 267 -16.42 -25.98 1.53
C ARG A 267 -15.58 -26.19 0.29
#